data_AF-A0A7M2TIS1-F1
#
_entry.id   AF-A0A7M2TIS1-F1
#
_cell.length_a   1.000
_cell.length_b   1.000
_cell.length_c   1.000
_cell.angle_alpha   90.00
_cell.angle_beta   90.00
_cell.angle_gamma   90.00
#
_symmetry.space_group_name_H-M   'P 1'
#
loop_
_entity.id
_entity.type
_entity.pdbx_description
1 polymer ?
#
loop_
_entity_poly.entity_id
_entity_poly.type
_entity_poly.pdbx_seq_one_letter_code
_entity_poly.pdbx_strand_id
1 'polypeptide(L)'
;MLGAAPEAGLTSAEVEQRIAACGANEPAERARRPQWLRLLDQFRSWLIGILLAAAVAVVVIGEGRVLGHRRGRAARPPPRRSRVRRPGGHQWTTKG
;
A
#
# COMPACT_ATOMS: atom_id res chain seq x y z
N MET A 1 36.25 7.75 -41.83
CA MET A 1 36.50 6.29 -41.88
C MET A 1 37.24 5.90 -40.61
N LEU A 2 36.74 4.94 -39.84
CA LEU A 2 37.52 4.33 -38.75
C LEU A 2 38.55 3.42 -39.42
N GLY A 3 39.84 3.75 -39.35
CA GLY A 3 40.92 3.09 -40.11
C GLY A 3 41.24 1.65 -39.69
N ALA A 4 40.24 0.78 -39.60
CA ALA A 4 40.41 -0.66 -39.46
C ALA A 4 40.18 -1.35 -40.81
N ALA A 5 40.93 -2.41 -41.09
CA ALA A 5 40.66 -3.26 -42.24
C ALA A 5 39.32 -4.00 -41.99
N PRO A 6 38.27 -3.77 -42.80
CA PRO A 6 36.95 -4.34 -42.55
C PRO A 6 36.95 -5.88 -42.56
N GLU A 7 37.89 -6.49 -43.29
CA GLU A 7 38.01 -7.94 -43.44
C GLU A 7 38.74 -8.63 -42.28
N ALA A 8 39.60 -7.90 -41.56
CA ALA A 8 40.52 -8.44 -40.55
C ALA A 8 40.29 -7.90 -39.13
N GLY A 9 39.50 -6.83 -38.97
CA GLY A 9 39.24 -6.20 -37.68
C GLY A 9 40.46 -5.44 -37.14
N LEU A 10 40.46 -5.17 -35.84
CA LEU A 10 41.59 -4.55 -35.14
C LEU A 10 42.53 -5.61 -34.57
N THR A 11 43.82 -5.35 -34.65
CA THR A 11 44.83 -6.10 -33.91
C THR A 11 44.78 -5.76 -32.41
N SER A 12 45.24 -6.67 -31.54
CA SER A 12 45.22 -6.43 -30.08
C SER A 12 45.97 -5.17 -29.66
N ALA A 13 47.06 -4.81 -30.35
CA ALA A 13 47.81 -3.59 -30.08
C ALA A 13 47.00 -2.31 -30.40
N GLU A 14 46.23 -2.33 -31.48
CA GLU A 14 45.34 -1.22 -31.84
C GLU A 14 44.14 -1.12 -30.89
N VAL A 15 43.65 -2.26 -30.39
CA VAL A 15 42.62 -2.30 -29.35
C VAL A 15 43.14 -1.66 -28.06
N GLU A 16 44.33 -2.01 -27.58
CA GLU A 16 44.92 -1.43 -26.38
C GLU A 16 45.16 0.07 -26.51
N GLN A 17 45.71 0.54 -27.64
CA GLN A 17 45.89 1.97 -27.89
C GLN A 17 44.56 2.72 -27.87
N ARG A 18 43.50 2.14 -28.46
CA ARG A 18 42.18 2.77 -28.49
C ARG A 18 41.48 2.75 -27.13
N ILE A 19 41.63 1.69 -26.34
CA ILE A 19 41.12 1.65 -24.96
C ILE A 19 41.82 2.71 -24.11
N ALA A 20 43.14 2.88 -24.25
CA ALA A 20 43.89 3.90 -23.54
C ALA A 20 43.47 5.33 -23.93
N ALA A 21 43.13 5.56 -25.21
CA ALA A 21 42.74 6.88 -25.71
C ALA A 21 41.26 7.23 -25.48
N CYS A 22 40.35 6.26 -25.61
CA CYS A 22 38.90 6.48 -25.55
C CYS A 22 38.27 6.09 -24.20
N GLY A 23 38.98 5.33 -23.37
CA GLY A 23 38.41 4.71 -22.18
C GLY A 23 37.56 3.47 -22.50
N ALA A 24 37.19 2.73 -21.47
CA ALA A 24 36.27 1.60 -21.61
C ALA A 24 34.93 2.09 -22.17
N ASN A 25 34.40 1.40 -23.19
CA ASN A 25 33.08 1.68 -23.75
C ASN A 25 31.99 1.11 -22.83
N GLU A 26 32.00 1.54 -21.58
CA GLU A 26 30.92 1.24 -20.64
C GLU A 26 29.87 2.35 -20.78
N PRO A 27 28.61 2.00 -21.12
CA PRO A 27 27.52 2.96 -21.08
C PRO A 27 27.43 3.48 -19.65
N ALA A 28 27.72 4.77 -19.45
CA ALA A 28 27.58 5.40 -18.16
C ALA A 28 26.17 5.13 -17.63
N GLU A 29 26.07 4.24 -16.63
CA GLU A 29 24.82 3.84 -16.03
C GLU A 29 24.34 4.99 -15.15
N ARG A 30 23.83 6.02 -15.83
CA ARG A 30 23.14 7.15 -15.21
C ARG A 30 22.06 6.51 -14.38
N ALA A 31 22.19 6.59 -13.05
CA ALA A 31 21.18 6.16 -12.09
C ALA A 31 19.84 6.70 -12.56
N ARG A 32 19.11 5.85 -13.29
CA ARG A 32 17.93 6.23 -14.05
C ARG A 32 16.89 6.36 -12.97
N ARG A 33 16.72 7.57 -12.39
CA ARG A 33 15.58 7.82 -11.51
C ARG A 33 14.36 7.28 -12.27
N PRO A 34 13.75 6.18 -11.80
CA PRO A 34 12.83 5.44 -12.63
C PRO A 34 11.70 6.40 -12.97
N GLN A 35 11.39 6.54 -14.25
CA GLN A 35 10.45 7.57 -14.71
C GLN A 35 9.06 7.38 -14.07
N TRP A 36 8.75 6.16 -13.64
CA TRP A 36 7.58 5.80 -12.87
C TRP A 36 7.52 6.47 -11.48
N LEU A 37 8.66 6.69 -10.83
CA LEU A 37 8.71 7.47 -9.57
C LEU A 37 8.33 8.94 -9.82
N ARG A 38 8.70 9.52 -10.97
CA ARG A 38 8.28 10.89 -11.33
C ARG A 38 6.78 10.98 -11.59
N LEU A 39 6.19 9.92 -12.16
CA LEU A 39 4.75 9.81 -12.32
C LEU A 39 4.06 9.73 -10.94
N LEU A 40 4.55 8.86 -10.04
CA LEU A 40 4.02 8.74 -8.67
C LEU A 40 4.15 10.03 -7.86
N ASP A 41 5.25 10.77 -8.02
CA ASP A 41 5.48 12.02 -7.29
C ASP A 41 4.49 13.12 -7.72
N GLN A 42 4.09 13.15 -9.00
CA GLN A 42 3.00 14.00 -9.47
C GLN A 42 1.66 13.65 -8.84
N PHE A 43 1.35 12.35 -8.73
CA PHE A 43 0.11 11.91 -8.08
C PHE A 43 0.11 12.18 -6.59
N ARG A 44 1.26 12.12 -5.92
CA ARG A 44 1.33 12.31 -4.46
C ARG A 44 0.82 13.68 -4.03
N SER A 45 1.15 14.74 -4.76
CA SER A 45 0.66 16.09 -4.44
C SER A 45 -0.86 16.23 -4.58
N TRP A 46 -1.45 15.66 -5.65
CA TRP A 46 -2.90 15.70 -5.87
C TRP A 46 -3.68 14.71 -5.00
N LEU A 47 -3.14 13.50 -4.80
CA LEU A 47 -3.71 12.46 -3.95
C LEU A 47 -3.81 12.92 -2.51
N ILE A 48 -2.76 13.55 -1.98
CA ILE A 48 -2.80 14.16 -0.64
C ILE A 48 -3.90 15.23 -0.57
N GLY A 49 -4.04 16.06 -1.61
CA GLY A 49 -5.12 17.06 -1.69
C GLY A 49 -6.53 16.44 -1.66
N ILE A 50 -6.76 15.39 -2.45
CA ILE A 50 -8.05 14.68 -2.50
C ILE A 50 -8.34 13.96 -1.17
N LEU A 51 -7.32 13.32 -0.56
CA LEU A 51 -7.44 12.67 0.74
C LEU A 51 -7.77 13.68 1.85
N LEU A 52 -7.14 14.85 1.82
CA LEU A 52 -7.42 15.93 2.76
C LEU A 52 -8.83 16.47 2.56
N ALA A 53 -9.25 16.70 1.31
CA ALA A 53 -10.61 17.14 0.99
C ALA A 53 -11.67 16.12 1.45
N ALA A 54 -11.41 14.82 1.25
CA ALA A 54 -12.29 13.75 1.73
C ALA A 54 -12.34 13.70 3.26
N ALA A 55 -11.21 13.86 3.95
CA ALA A 55 -11.18 13.93 5.41
C ALA A 55 -11.97 15.14 5.93
N VAL A 56 -11.79 16.32 5.32
CA VAL A 56 -12.57 17.52 5.62
C VAL A 56 -14.05 17.29 5.33
N ALA A 57 -14.41 16.66 4.21
CA ALA A 57 -15.79 16.33 3.89
C ALA A 57 -16.41 15.38 4.92
N VAL A 58 -15.69 14.34 5.37
CA VAL A 58 -16.13 13.44 6.45
C VAL A 58 -16.30 14.19 7.76
N VAL A 59 -15.42 15.15 8.06
CA VAL A 59 -15.58 16.03 9.22
C VAL A 59 -16.85 16.85 9.03
N VAL A 60 -16.96 17.71 8.00
CA VAL A 60 -18.13 18.58 7.71
C VAL A 60 -19.47 17.81 7.67
N ILE A 61 -19.49 16.64 7.03
CA ILE A 61 -20.68 15.77 6.94
C ILE A 61 -20.91 15.05 8.29
N GLY A 62 -19.84 14.75 9.02
CA GLY A 62 -19.79 13.99 10.27
C GLY A 62 -19.84 14.82 11.55
N GLU A 63 -19.81 16.16 11.49
CA GLU A 63 -19.98 17.08 12.63
C GLU A 63 -21.34 16.87 13.31
N GLY A 64 -22.27 16.16 12.66
CA GLY A 64 -23.53 15.70 13.24
C GLY A 64 -23.59 14.26 13.77
N ARG A 65 -22.58 13.38 13.58
CA ARG A 65 -22.75 11.96 13.94
C ARG A 65 -21.54 11.21 14.52
N VAL A 66 -20.30 11.65 14.29
CA VAL A 66 -19.12 10.87 14.72
C VAL A 66 -18.72 11.09 16.19
N LEU A 67 -19.10 12.21 16.80
CA LEU A 67 -18.81 12.50 18.22
C LEU A 67 -19.85 11.90 19.20
N GLY A 68 -20.84 11.14 18.71
CA GLY A 68 -22.10 10.89 19.42
C GLY A 68 -22.46 9.46 19.82
N HIS A 69 -21.56 8.46 19.81
CA HIS A 69 -22.00 7.09 20.16
C HIS A 69 -21.08 6.24 21.06
N ARG A 70 -20.43 6.88 22.05
CA ARG A 70 -20.03 6.18 23.28
C ARG A 70 -20.73 6.72 24.52
N ARG A 71 -22.02 7.02 24.44
CA ARG A 71 -22.88 7.12 25.64
C ARG A 71 -23.82 5.93 25.66
N GLY A 72 -23.72 5.13 26.72
CA GLY A 72 -24.74 4.15 27.07
C GLY A 72 -24.39 2.69 26.77
N ARG A 73 -23.31 2.17 27.36
CA ARG A 73 -23.46 0.83 27.98
C ARG A 73 -24.38 1.05 29.18
N ALA A 74 -25.69 1.12 28.94
CA ALA A 74 -26.67 1.02 29.99
C ALA A 74 -26.42 -0.34 30.65
N ALA A 75 -26.03 -0.30 31.92
CA ALA A 75 -25.91 -1.48 32.76
C ALA A 75 -27.22 -2.24 32.65
N ARG A 76 -27.16 -3.41 32.01
CA ARG A 76 -28.29 -4.33 31.90
C ARG A 76 -28.72 -4.64 33.34
N PRO A 77 -29.93 -4.27 33.79
CA PRO A 77 -30.35 -4.64 35.14
C PRO A 77 -30.36 -6.18 35.23
N PRO A 78 -29.92 -6.77 36.36
CA PRO A 78 -29.89 -8.22 36.50
C PRO A 78 -31.30 -8.78 36.28
N PRO A 79 -31.45 -9.93 35.58
CA PRO A 79 -32.75 -10.52 35.37
C PRO A 79 -33.37 -10.83 36.73
N ARG A 80 -34.53 -10.20 36.98
CA ARG A 80 -35.34 -10.45 38.17
C ARG A 80 -35.70 -11.93 38.15
N ARG A 81 -35.02 -12.74 38.97
CA ARG A 81 -35.33 -14.16 39.15
C ARG A 81 -36.76 -14.27 39.66
N SER A 82 -37.72 -14.41 38.74
CA SER A 82 -39.02 -14.96 39.07
C SER A 82 -38.76 -16.38 39.53
N ARG A 83 -38.91 -16.57 40.84
CA ARG A 83 -38.83 -17.88 41.49
C ARG A 83 -40.04 -18.68 40.98
N VAL A 84 -39.87 -19.37 39.86
CA VAL A 84 -40.86 -20.32 39.34
C VAL A 84 -40.97 -21.43 40.36
N ARG A 85 -42.06 -21.42 41.12
CA ARG A 85 -42.47 -22.49 42.00
C ARG A 85 -42.83 -23.67 41.09
N ARG A 86 -41.92 -24.64 40.93
CA ARG A 86 -42.22 -25.92 40.29
C ARG A 86 -43.27 -26.66 41.12
N PRO A 87 -44.45 -26.98 40.58
CA PRO A 87 -45.24 -28.07 41.08
C PRO A 87 -44.95 -29.31 40.22
N GLY A 88 -44.38 -30.33 40.86
CA GLY A 88 -44.52 -31.76 40.56
C GLY A 88 -44.50 -32.26 39.10
N GLY A 89 -43.50 -33.08 38.79
CA GLY A 89 -43.54 -34.10 37.73
C GLY A 89 -43.44 -33.52 36.31
N HIS A 90 -42.88 -34.16 35.30
CA HIS A 90 -42.61 -35.57 35.06
C HIS A 90 -41.38 -35.64 34.15
N GLN A 91 -40.63 -36.72 34.28
CA GLN A 91 -39.36 -36.96 33.61
C GLN A 91 -39.53 -37.28 32.11
N TRP A 92 -38.49 -36.90 31.35
CA TRP A 92 -38.03 -37.37 30.04
C TRP A 92 -38.90 -38.34 29.22
N THR A 93 -39.20 -37.93 27.98
CA THR A 93 -39.15 -38.85 26.84
C THR A 93 -38.57 -38.11 25.64
N THR A 94 -37.40 -38.56 25.22
CA THR A 94 -36.81 -38.33 23.91
C THR A 94 -37.40 -39.39 23.00
N LYS A 95 -37.97 -38.97 21.86
CA LYS A 95 -38.40 -39.87 20.80
C LYS A 95 -37.78 -39.36 19.50
N GLY A 96 -36.91 -40.19 18.93
CA GLY A 96 -36.27 -40.00 17.64
C GLY A 96 -37.19 -40.31 16.46
#